data_AF-A0AAN7WIL3-F1
#
_entry.id   AF-A0AAN7WIL3-F1
#
_cell.length_a   1.000
_cell.length_b   1.000
_cell.length_c   1.000
_cell.angle_alpha   90.00
_cell.angle_beta   90.00
_cell.angle_gamma   90.00
#
_symmetry.space_group_name_H-M   'P 1'
#
loop_
_entity.id
_entity.type
_entity.pdbx_description
1 polymer ?
#
loop_
_entity_poly.entity_id
_entity_poly.type
_entity_poly.pdbx_seq_one_letter_code
_entity_poly.pdbx_strand_id
1 'polypeptide(L)'
;MLALVKVKETVGGRTRRSICPVSEAVVKRDTNFTALFDYPTIPSAIEVRTLKEPKSPKDLKTYLQGRQQLKGLVNLITPGVSYCKQLKFADLPRYKSTVVGMGNADLVGCTVTVLVSARAVYMCHFVERLHFPHVHTAPVPNEVKYTFIDAMNFVTGNQPQRGCGGDSLDKTLFQGGDGDNTQLYIMTPRSRATPDDVTSQEHNGEITLLTAVMRIHVPGAQVTTYNYYARTEGYPGLDNYVKGAATWEYDPNADGNGNADWRLWFEETNRRGSSVNQKVV
;
A
#
# COMPACT_ATOMS: atom_id res chain seq x y z
N MET A 1 -30.53 -18.17 39.12
CA MET A 1 -31.42 -19.34 38.98
C MET A 1 -32.34 -19.08 37.80
N LEU A 2 -32.21 -19.82 36.70
CA LEU A 2 -33.01 -19.69 35.48
C LEU A 2 -34.09 -20.77 35.45
N ALA A 3 -35.34 -20.38 35.19
CA ALA A 3 -36.45 -21.30 34.94
C ALA A 3 -36.69 -21.45 33.43
N LEU A 4 -36.93 -22.68 32.96
CA LEU A 4 -37.16 -23.03 31.54
C LEU A 4 -38.62 -23.46 31.33
N VAL A 5 -39.28 -22.96 30.28
CA VAL A 5 -40.63 -23.41 29.85
C VAL A 5 -40.52 -24.13 28.49
N LYS A 6 -41.27 -25.22 28.31
CA LYS A 6 -41.26 -26.10 27.12
C LYS A 6 -42.44 -25.80 26.18
N VAL A 7 -42.17 -25.73 24.87
CA VAL A 7 -43.18 -25.75 23.81
C VAL A 7 -42.97 -26.98 22.91
N LYS A 8 -44.05 -27.46 22.28
CA LYS A 8 -44.11 -28.73 21.52
C LYS A 8 -44.60 -28.46 20.10
N GLU A 9 -43.81 -28.83 19.10
CA GLU A 9 -44.20 -28.84 17.69
C GLU A 9 -44.08 -30.25 17.10
N THR A 10 -44.94 -30.56 16.14
CA THR A 10 -45.04 -31.90 15.53
C THR A 10 -44.91 -31.79 14.03
N VAL A 11 -43.87 -32.39 13.45
CA VAL A 11 -43.69 -32.53 12.00
C VAL A 11 -43.27 -33.98 11.71
N GLY A 12 -44.01 -34.66 10.85
CA GLY A 12 -43.67 -36.02 10.40
C GLY A 12 -43.78 -37.12 11.48
N GLY A 13 -44.76 -37.03 12.38
CA GLY A 13 -45.07 -38.11 13.33
C GLY A 13 -44.03 -38.38 14.43
N ARG A 14 -42.98 -37.56 14.55
CA ARG A 14 -42.02 -37.60 15.68
C ARG A 14 -42.02 -36.26 16.41
N THR A 15 -42.19 -36.30 17.73
CA THR A 15 -42.15 -35.10 18.60
C THR A 15 -40.69 -34.74 18.93
N ARG A 16 -40.25 -33.52 18.63
CA ARG A 16 -39.03 -32.91 19.20
C ARG A 16 -39.43 -31.77 20.15
N ARG A 17 -38.71 -31.61 21.27
CA ARG A 17 -38.83 -30.50 22.22
C ARG A 17 -37.59 -29.61 22.07
N SER A 18 -37.76 -28.35 21.67
CA SER A 18 -36.74 -27.31 21.86
C SER A 18 -37.39 -26.02 22.37
N ILE A 19 -36.63 -25.26 23.15
CA ILE A 19 -37.10 -24.23 24.09
C ILE A 19 -36.80 -22.85 23.51
N CYS A 20 -37.83 -22.00 23.35
CA CYS A 20 -37.75 -20.54 23.23
C CYS A 20 -38.90 -19.93 24.06
N PRO A 21 -38.68 -18.83 24.80
CA PRO A 21 -39.70 -17.76 24.83
C PRO A 21 -39.08 -16.35 24.79
N VAL A 22 -39.56 -15.39 23.98
CA VAL A 22 -40.83 -14.61 23.90
C VAL A 22 -40.67 -13.21 24.52
N SER A 23 -41.16 -12.24 23.76
CA SER A 23 -40.98 -10.79 23.78
C SER A 23 -41.85 -10.00 24.78
N GLU A 24 -41.37 -8.77 25.03
CA GLU A 24 -42.07 -7.51 25.34
C GLU A 24 -42.98 -7.39 26.58
N ALA A 25 -42.52 -6.54 27.52
CA ALA A 25 -43.39 -5.70 28.34
C ALA A 25 -42.83 -4.27 28.40
N VAL A 26 -43.71 -3.32 28.05
CA VAL A 26 -43.53 -1.87 28.11
C VAL A 26 -43.41 -1.41 29.57
N VAL A 27 -42.34 -0.70 29.92
CA VAL A 27 -42.28 0.17 31.10
C VAL A 27 -41.75 1.54 30.67
N LYS A 28 -42.55 2.57 30.96
CA LYS A 28 -42.24 3.98 30.71
C LYS A 28 -41.13 4.47 31.65
N ARG A 29 -40.28 5.36 31.09
CA ARG A 29 -39.43 6.44 31.67
C ARG A 29 -39.51 6.61 33.20
N ASP A 30 -38.43 6.81 33.95
CA ASP A 30 -37.47 7.91 33.82
C ASP A 30 -36.32 7.76 34.84
N THR A 31 -35.27 8.57 34.65
CA THR A 31 -34.21 8.97 35.60
C THR A 31 -32.95 8.11 35.75
N ASN A 32 -31.85 8.73 35.29
CA ASN A 32 -30.49 8.68 35.83
C ASN A 32 -29.70 7.38 35.67
N PHE A 33 -29.13 7.20 34.47
CA PHE A 33 -27.86 6.49 34.33
C PHE A 33 -26.84 7.37 33.60
N THR A 34 -26.20 8.25 34.36
CA THR A 34 -24.97 8.93 33.96
C THR A 34 -23.84 7.91 34.01
N ALA A 35 -23.66 7.14 32.93
CA ALA A 35 -22.43 6.39 32.76
C ALA A 35 -21.33 7.39 32.37
N LEU A 36 -20.61 7.88 33.38
CA LEU A 36 -19.32 8.54 33.26
C LEU A 36 -18.32 7.54 32.66
N PHE A 37 -18.28 7.47 31.34
CA PHE A 37 -17.06 7.10 30.64
C PHE A 37 -16.35 8.40 30.30
N ASP A 38 -15.45 8.82 31.19
CA ASP A 38 -14.39 9.77 30.87
C ASP A 38 -13.50 9.12 29.81
N TYR A 39 -13.91 9.24 28.55
CA TYR A 39 -12.95 9.18 27.46
C TYR A 39 -12.06 10.41 27.64
N PRO A 40 -10.72 10.26 27.72
CA PRO A 40 -9.86 11.42 27.64
C PRO A 40 -10.24 12.17 26.37
N THR A 41 -10.61 13.43 26.53
CA THR A 41 -10.83 14.36 25.43
C THR A 41 -9.61 14.26 24.53
N ILE A 42 -9.79 13.55 23.40
CA ILE A 42 -8.79 13.48 22.35
C ILE A 42 -8.50 14.95 22.01
N PRO A 43 -7.24 15.40 22.11
CA PRO A 43 -6.91 16.80 21.85
C PRO A 43 -7.57 17.21 20.53
N SER A 44 -8.45 18.21 20.62
CA SER A 44 -9.23 18.79 19.52
C SER A 44 -8.35 19.57 18.53
N ALA A 45 -7.11 19.15 18.37
CA ALA A 45 -6.09 19.71 17.51
C ALA A 45 -5.36 18.55 16.80
N ILE A 46 -6.09 17.57 16.31
CA ILE A 46 -5.64 16.89 15.08
C ILE A 46 -5.90 17.92 14.00
N GLU A 47 -4.87 18.72 13.65
CA GLU A 47 -4.92 19.51 12.43
C GLU A 47 -5.40 18.60 11.31
N VAL A 48 -6.59 18.88 10.79
CA VAL A 48 -7.10 18.27 9.58
C VAL A 48 -6.06 18.56 8.50
N ARG A 49 -5.22 17.58 8.20
CA ARG A 49 -4.17 17.74 7.20
C ARG A 49 -4.80 17.59 5.84
N THR A 50 -5.44 18.64 5.33
CA THR A 50 -5.80 18.66 3.91
C THR A 50 -4.52 18.37 3.11
N LEU A 51 -4.56 17.37 2.23
CA LEU A 51 -3.44 17.02 1.36
C LEU A 51 -3.18 18.18 0.38
N LYS A 52 -2.45 19.21 0.82
CA LYS A 52 -2.03 20.30 -0.05
C LYS A 52 -0.95 19.76 -0.99
N GLU A 53 -1.08 20.06 -2.29
CA GLU A 53 0.01 19.82 -3.23
C GLU A 53 1.17 20.76 -2.89
N PRO A 54 2.41 20.28 -2.86
CA PRO A 54 3.59 21.14 -2.84
C PRO A 54 3.55 22.09 -4.05
N LYS A 55 3.87 23.38 -3.83
CA LYS A 55 3.74 24.42 -4.86
C LYS A 55 5.01 24.61 -5.70
N SER A 56 6.12 24.02 -5.28
CA SER A 56 7.41 24.10 -5.96
C SER A 56 8.22 22.80 -5.77
N PRO A 57 9.25 22.54 -6.61
CA PRO A 57 10.15 21.40 -6.41
C PRO A 57 10.85 21.40 -5.04
N LYS A 58 11.21 22.59 -4.54
CA LYS A 58 11.79 22.76 -3.20
C LYS A 58 10.80 22.36 -2.10
N ASP A 59 9.54 22.76 -2.25
CA ASP A 59 8.46 22.37 -1.32
C ASP A 59 8.21 20.87 -1.40
N LEU A 60 8.27 20.28 -2.60
CA LEU A 60 8.11 18.84 -2.79
C LEU A 60 9.24 18.05 -2.13
N LYS A 61 10.49 18.47 -2.32
CA LYS A 61 11.64 17.85 -1.65
C LYS A 61 11.47 17.91 -0.13
N THR A 62 11.16 19.08 0.39
CA THR A 62 10.91 19.29 1.83
C THR A 62 9.75 18.43 2.32
N TYR A 63 8.68 18.35 1.54
CA TYR A 63 7.50 17.54 1.83
C TYR A 63 7.86 16.05 1.90
N LEU A 64 8.49 15.51 0.86
CA LEU A 64 8.85 14.09 0.78
C LEU A 64 9.87 13.71 1.87
N GLN A 65 10.88 14.55 2.10
CA GLN A 65 11.82 14.36 3.22
C GLN A 65 11.10 14.38 4.57
N GLY A 66 10.17 15.32 4.76
CA GLY A 66 9.34 15.37 5.97
C GLY A 66 8.49 14.11 6.15
N ARG A 67 7.91 13.57 5.07
CA ARG A 67 7.15 12.31 5.08
C ARG A 67 8.01 11.10 5.41
N GLN A 68 9.22 11.05 4.85
CA GLN A 68 10.20 10.00 5.08
C GLN A 68 10.74 9.98 6.52
N GLN A 69 10.56 11.06 7.26
CA GLN A 69 10.95 11.21 8.67
C GLN A 69 9.77 11.06 9.65
N LEU A 70 8.56 10.79 9.16
CA LEU A 70 7.39 10.68 10.03
C LEU A 70 7.50 9.50 10.99
N LYS A 71 7.18 9.77 12.26
CA LYS A 71 6.96 8.74 13.28
C LYS A 71 5.76 7.87 12.87
N GLY A 72 6.03 6.64 12.46
CA GLY A 72 5.03 5.69 11.95
C GLY A 72 5.02 5.51 10.43
N LEU A 73 6.04 6.00 9.71
CA LEU A 73 6.32 5.57 8.35
C LEU A 73 6.50 4.04 8.31
N VAL A 74 5.81 3.38 7.40
CA VAL A 74 6.12 2.00 7.02
C VAL A 74 7.25 2.04 5.98
N ASN A 75 8.47 1.81 6.44
CA ASN A 75 9.66 1.84 5.59
C ASN A 75 9.86 0.49 4.89
N LEU A 76 9.97 0.50 3.55
CA LEU A 76 10.22 -0.72 2.77
C LEU A 76 11.72 -0.97 2.50
N ILE A 77 12.61 -0.07 2.93
CA ILE A 77 14.05 -0.31 2.85
C ILE A 77 14.48 -1.24 3.97
N THR A 78 14.72 -2.51 3.60
CA THR A 78 15.28 -3.53 4.49
C THR A 78 16.64 -3.95 3.96
N PRO A 79 17.72 -3.87 4.77
CA PRO A 79 19.05 -4.28 4.32
C PRO A 79 19.06 -5.73 3.81
N GLY A 80 19.48 -5.90 2.55
CA GLY A 80 19.68 -7.24 1.96
C GLY A 80 18.40 -8.00 1.61
N VAL A 81 17.24 -7.33 1.57
CA VAL A 81 15.94 -7.97 1.29
C VAL A 81 15.07 -7.07 0.40
N SER A 82 14.45 -7.64 -0.63
CA SER A 82 13.31 -7.03 -1.31
C SER A 82 12.07 -7.17 -0.46
N TYR A 83 11.37 -6.06 -0.23
CA TYR A 83 10.33 -6.01 0.80
C TYR A 83 9.00 -5.53 0.23
N CYS A 84 7.92 -6.20 0.59
CA CYS A 84 6.56 -5.78 0.24
C CYS A 84 5.71 -5.56 1.48
N LYS A 85 4.80 -4.58 1.39
CA LYS A 85 3.78 -4.33 2.39
C LYS A 85 2.41 -4.25 1.75
N GLN A 86 1.44 -4.94 2.34
CA GLN A 86 0.03 -4.81 2.03
C GLN A 86 -0.71 -4.15 3.18
N LEU A 87 -1.60 -3.20 2.87
CA LEU A 87 -2.47 -2.55 3.83
C LEU A 87 -3.91 -2.54 3.30
N LYS A 88 -4.86 -3.00 4.11
CA LYS A 88 -6.30 -2.88 3.85
C LYS A 88 -6.77 -1.54 4.39
N PHE A 89 -7.53 -0.79 3.60
CA PHE A 89 -7.99 0.54 4.01
C PHE A 89 -8.95 0.49 5.20
N ALA A 90 -9.80 -0.54 5.26
CA ALA A 90 -10.66 -0.82 6.41
C ALA A 90 -9.91 -0.99 7.74
N ASP A 91 -8.63 -1.40 7.70
CA ASP A 91 -7.79 -1.60 8.88
C ASP A 91 -6.97 -0.35 9.25
N LEU A 92 -6.97 0.68 8.39
CA LEU A 92 -6.20 1.90 8.63
C LEU A 92 -6.90 2.84 9.63
N PRO A 93 -6.13 3.60 10.44
CA PRO A 93 -6.72 4.55 11.38
C PRO A 93 -7.57 5.60 10.66
N ARG A 94 -8.81 5.82 11.13
CA ARG A 94 -9.73 6.83 10.57
C ARG A 94 -9.38 8.27 10.95
N TYR A 95 -8.43 8.46 11.86
CA TYR A 95 -8.08 9.76 12.43
C TYR A 95 -6.61 10.14 12.18
N LYS A 96 -5.84 9.29 11.48
CA LYS A 96 -4.42 9.52 11.22
C LYS A 96 -4.03 9.01 9.84
N SER A 97 -3.35 9.85 9.07
CA SER A 97 -2.78 9.46 7.79
C SER A 97 -1.74 8.34 7.96
N THR A 98 -1.69 7.44 7.00
CA THR A 98 -0.70 6.36 6.93
C THR A 98 0.24 6.61 5.76
N VAL A 99 1.54 6.37 5.95
CA VAL A 99 2.55 6.58 4.91
C VAL A 99 3.38 5.32 4.76
N VAL A 100 3.56 4.88 3.52
CA VAL A 100 4.45 3.78 3.11
C VAL A 100 5.46 4.35 2.13
N GLY A 101 6.74 4.02 2.27
CA GLY A 101 7.73 4.57 1.35
C GLY A 101 9.16 4.12 1.62
N MET A 102 10.10 4.77 0.94
CA MET A 102 11.53 4.41 0.98
C MET A 102 12.30 4.99 2.17
N GLY A 103 11.64 5.78 3.04
CA GLY A 103 12.38 6.58 4.03
C GLY A 103 13.40 7.47 3.33
N ASN A 104 14.50 7.84 4.00
CA ASN A 104 15.51 8.75 3.45
C ASN A 104 16.42 8.11 2.37
N ALA A 105 16.04 6.97 1.78
CA ALA A 105 16.86 6.30 0.78
C ALA A 105 16.54 6.78 -0.63
N ASP A 106 17.59 7.07 -1.40
CA ASP A 106 17.50 7.25 -2.84
C ASP A 106 17.60 5.89 -3.54
N LEU A 107 16.79 5.67 -4.58
CA LEU A 107 16.86 4.44 -5.35
C LEU A 107 18.07 4.47 -6.32
N VAL A 108 18.92 3.45 -6.21
CA VAL A 108 20.16 3.30 -6.99
C VAL A 108 20.01 2.14 -7.99
N GLY A 109 18.90 2.11 -8.72
CA GLY A 109 18.59 1.08 -9.74
C GLY A 109 17.54 0.04 -9.32
N CYS A 110 16.99 0.14 -8.11
CA CYS A 110 15.88 -0.68 -7.64
C CYS A 110 14.58 -0.39 -8.40
N THR A 111 13.64 -1.34 -8.36
CA THR A 111 12.27 -1.17 -8.87
C THR A 111 11.30 -1.09 -7.71
N VAL A 112 10.33 -0.17 -7.77
CA VAL A 112 9.22 -0.08 -6.83
C VAL A 112 7.91 -0.34 -7.57
N THR A 113 7.03 -1.13 -6.97
CA THR A 113 5.67 -1.35 -7.51
C THR A 113 4.63 -0.97 -6.49
N VAL A 114 3.54 -0.38 -6.93
CA VAL A 114 2.37 -0.04 -6.11
C VAL A 114 1.13 -0.55 -6.83
N LEU A 115 0.51 -1.61 -6.31
CA LEU A 115 -0.81 -2.05 -6.71
C LEU A 115 -1.83 -1.45 -5.75
N VAL A 116 -2.85 -0.76 -6.25
CA VAL A 116 -3.85 -0.10 -5.42
C VAL A 116 -5.25 -0.31 -5.98
N SER A 117 -6.18 -0.75 -5.13
CA SER A 117 -7.61 -0.88 -5.40
C SER A 117 -8.41 0.10 -4.54
N ALA A 118 -9.74 0.09 -4.67
CA ALA A 118 -10.64 0.74 -3.72
C ALA A 118 -10.49 0.25 -2.26
N ARG A 119 -9.84 -0.91 -2.02
CA ARG A 119 -9.87 -1.61 -0.73
C ARG A 119 -8.50 -1.73 -0.06
N ALA A 120 -7.43 -1.67 -0.83
CA ALA A 120 -6.09 -1.92 -0.33
C ALA A 120 -4.99 -1.29 -1.19
N VAL A 121 -3.81 -1.18 -0.60
CA VAL A 121 -2.55 -0.95 -1.31
C VAL A 121 -1.58 -2.11 -1.06
N TYR A 122 -0.82 -2.49 -2.08
CA TYR A 122 0.31 -3.39 -2.00
C TYR A 122 1.53 -2.71 -2.64
N MET A 123 2.52 -2.37 -1.83
CA MET A 123 3.72 -1.68 -2.27
C MET A 123 4.96 -2.54 -2.03
N CYS A 124 5.77 -2.71 -3.06
CA CYS A 124 7.01 -3.50 -3.03
C CYS A 124 8.21 -2.67 -3.44
N HIS A 125 9.34 -2.95 -2.81
CA HIS A 125 10.65 -2.49 -3.21
C HIS A 125 11.52 -3.70 -3.57
N PHE A 126 11.86 -3.82 -4.85
CA PHE A 126 12.72 -4.87 -5.39
C PHE A 126 14.15 -4.35 -5.54
N VAL A 127 15.05 -4.92 -4.75
CA VAL A 127 16.47 -4.50 -4.72
C VAL A 127 17.17 -5.00 -5.98
N GLU A 128 17.78 -4.08 -6.72
CA GLU A 128 18.50 -4.37 -7.98
C GLU A 128 19.50 -5.52 -7.82
N ARG A 129 20.44 -5.35 -6.88
CA ARG A 129 21.55 -6.27 -6.67
C ARG A 129 21.16 -7.69 -6.29
N LEU A 130 19.94 -7.87 -5.77
CA LEU A 130 19.45 -9.17 -5.33
C LEU A 130 18.73 -9.93 -6.44
N HIS A 131 17.99 -9.24 -7.32
CA HIS A 131 17.05 -9.92 -8.21
C HIS A 131 17.24 -9.60 -9.69
N PHE A 132 17.98 -8.56 -10.02
CA PHE A 132 18.13 -8.12 -11.40
C PHE A 132 19.49 -8.54 -11.96
N PRO A 133 19.58 -8.80 -13.27
CA PRO A 133 20.85 -9.06 -13.93
C PRO A 133 21.77 -7.83 -13.78
N HIS A 134 22.81 -7.95 -12.96
CA HIS A 134 23.79 -6.88 -12.77
C HIS A 134 24.71 -6.81 -14.00
N VAL A 135 24.41 -5.95 -14.97
CA VAL A 135 25.23 -5.78 -16.17
C VAL A 135 26.29 -4.67 -16.06
N HIS A 136 26.16 -3.74 -15.10
CA HIS A 136 26.94 -2.48 -15.14
C HIS A 136 27.60 -2.03 -13.82
N THR A 137 27.60 -2.82 -12.76
CA THR A 137 28.39 -2.52 -11.54
C THR A 137 29.44 -3.61 -11.30
N ALA A 138 30.56 -3.21 -10.68
CA ALA A 138 31.57 -4.17 -10.26
C ALA A 138 30.93 -5.20 -9.31
N PRO A 139 31.17 -6.51 -9.50
CA PRO A 139 30.63 -7.52 -8.60
C PRO A 139 31.13 -7.25 -7.18
N VAL A 140 30.21 -7.09 -6.24
CA VAL A 140 30.54 -7.00 -4.82
C VAL A 140 30.97 -8.41 -4.36
N PRO A 141 32.21 -8.59 -3.86
CA PRO A 141 32.66 -9.90 -3.39
C PRO A 141 31.72 -10.47 -2.32
N ASN A 142 31.37 -11.75 -2.46
CA ASN A 142 30.48 -12.48 -1.54
C ASN A 142 29.02 -11.98 -1.47
N GLU A 143 28.57 -11.15 -2.42
CA GLU A 143 27.17 -10.76 -2.48
C GLU A 143 26.29 -11.94 -2.91
N VAL A 144 25.30 -12.28 -2.09
CA VAL A 144 24.31 -13.30 -2.43
C VAL A 144 23.35 -12.71 -3.45
N LYS A 145 23.34 -13.31 -4.65
CA LYS A 145 22.41 -12.96 -5.73
C LYS A 145 21.33 -14.02 -5.86
N TYR A 146 20.11 -13.55 -6.04
CA TYR A 146 18.94 -14.34 -6.36
C TYR A 146 18.46 -13.97 -7.77
N THR A 147 17.38 -14.58 -8.20
CA THR A 147 16.79 -14.30 -9.52
C THR A 147 15.56 -13.41 -9.37
N PHE A 148 15.17 -12.75 -10.44
CA PHE A 148 13.90 -12.04 -10.47
C PHE A 148 12.70 -12.98 -10.29
N ILE A 149 12.86 -14.26 -10.64
CA ILE A 149 11.87 -15.30 -10.36
C ILE A 149 11.63 -15.47 -8.86
N ASP A 150 12.64 -15.35 -7.99
CA ASP A 150 12.44 -15.41 -6.54
C ASP A 150 11.53 -14.26 -6.04
N ALA A 151 11.70 -13.05 -6.59
CA ALA A 151 10.82 -11.91 -6.31
C ALA A 151 9.41 -12.12 -6.86
N MET A 152 9.26 -12.70 -8.06
CA MET A 152 7.94 -13.02 -8.62
C MET A 152 7.25 -14.12 -7.83
N ASN A 153 7.98 -15.13 -7.37
CA ASN A 153 7.47 -16.15 -6.48
C ASN A 153 6.95 -15.54 -5.18
N PHE A 154 7.65 -14.57 -4.61
CA PHE A 154 7.20 -13.86 -3.42
C PHE A 154 5.87 -13.12 -3.63
N VAL A 155 5.74 -12.36 -4.73
CA VAL A 155 4.49 -11.69 -5.10
C VAL A 155 3.36 -12.70 -5.29
N THR A 156 3.63 -13.84 -5.93
CA THR A 156 2.59 -14.82 -6.28
C THR A 156 2.23 -15.78 -5.16
N GLY A 157 3.03 -15.83 -4.09
CA GLY A 157 2.91 -16.79 -2.98
C GLY A 157 3.58 -18.14 -3.23
N ASN A 158 4.37 -18.27 -4.30
CA ASN A 158 5.09 -19.49 -4.67
C ASN A 158 6.45 -19.59 -3.98
N GLN A 159 7.10 -20.76 -4.02
CA GLN A 159 8.46 -20.99 -3.52
C GLN A 159 9.42 -21.31 -4.68
N PRO A 160 10.73 -21.01 -4.55
CA PRO A 160 11.39 -20.30 -3.45
C PRO A 160 11.20 -18.77 -3.49
N GLN A 161 11.25 -18.12 -2.33
CA GLN A 161 11.11 -16.65 -2.15
C GLN A 161 12.40 -16.02 -1.57
N ARG A 162 13.56 -16.45 -2.07
CA ARG A 162 14.85 -16.07 -1.47
C ARG A 162 15.12 -14.58 -1.64
N GLY A 163 15.68 -13.95 -0.61
CA GLY A 163 15.98 -12.51 -0.62
C GLY A 163 14.74 -11.62 -0.57
N CYS A 164 13.57 -12.17 -0.23
CA CYS A 164 12.33 -11.43 -0.10
C CYS A 164 11.78 -11.45 1.33
N GLY A 165 10.97 -10.44 1.70
CA GLY A 165 10.33 -10.36 3.00
C GLY A 165 9.10 -9.45 3.01
N GLY A 166 8.31 -9.56 4.07
CA GLY A 166 7.05 -8.82 4.21
C GLY A 166 5.84 -9.64 3.75
N ASP A 167 4.84 -8.95 3.21
CA ASP A 167 3.55 -9.56 2.85
C ASP A 167 3.58 -10.13 1.42
N SER A 168 3.07 -11.35 1.21
CA SER A 168 2.67 -11.82 -0.13
C SER A 168 1.36 -11.15 -0.56
N LEU A 169 1.11 -11.08 -1.88
CA LEU A 169 -0.09 -10.44 -2.42
C LEU A 169 -1.36 -11.23 -2.08
N ASP A 170 -2.28 -10.62 -1.32
CA ASP A 170 -3.66 -11.09 -1.20
C ASP A 170 -4.48 -10.53 -2.36
N LYS A 171 -4.58 -11.35 -3.41
CA LYS A 171 -5.22 -11.02 -4.69
C LYS A 171 -6.70 -10.66 -4.51
N THR A 172 -7.34 -11.20 -3.47
CA THR A 172 -8.78 -11.00 -3.24
C THR A 172 -9.13 -9.54 -2.96
N LEU A 173 -8.16 -8.74 -2.51
CA LEU A 173 -8.30 -7.30 -2.25
C LEU A 173 -8.24 -6.43 -3.51
N PHE A 174 -7.91 -7.02 -4.66
CA PHE A 174 -7.70 -6.31 -5.93
C PHE A 174 -8.56 -6.84 -7.08
N GLN A 175 -9.37 -7.87 -6.82
CA GLN A 175 -10.24 -8.57 -7.79
C GLN A 175 -11.74 -8.29 -7.58
N GLY A 176 -12.12 -7.14 -7.02
CA GLY A 176 -13.50 -6.84 -6.61
C GLY A 176 -14.49 -6.53 -7.75
N GLY A 177 -14.03 -6.60 -9.00
CA GLY A 177 -14.81 -6.23 -10.20
C GLY A 177 -14.64 -4.76 -10.59
N ASP A 178 -15.52 -4.29 -11.49
CA ASP A 178 -15.42 -2.99 -12.16
C ASP A 178 -15.38 -1.77 -11.21
N GLY A 179 -15.78 -1.94 -9.95
CA GLY A 179 -15.77 -0.89 -8.93
C GLY A 179 -14.43 -0.63 -8.25
N ASP A 180 -13.47 -1.57 -8.32
CA ASP A 180 -12.17 -1.41 -7.65
C ASP A 180 -11.23 -0.46 -8.40
N ASN A 181 -11.45 -0.30 -9.71
CA ASN A 181 -10.55 0.37 -10.67
C ASN A 181 -9.07 0.18 -10.35
N THR A 182 -8.65 -1.08 -10.17
CA THR A 182 -7.31 -1.41 -9.70
C THR A 182 -6.22 -0.85 -10.62
N GLN A 183 -5.21 -0.21 -10.02
CA GLN A 183 -4.08 0.40 -10.70
C GLN A 183 -2.79 -0.29 -10.27
N LEU A 184 -1.91 -0.57 -11.22
CA LEU A 184 -0.53 -1.00 -10.99
C LEU A 184 0.42 0.08 -11.49
N TYR A 185 1.14 0.69 -10.55
CA TYR A 185 2.21 1.63 -10.84
C TYR A 185 3.56 0.95 -10.68
N ILE A 186 4.46 1.13 -11.65
CA ILE A 186 5.81 0.57 -11.64
C ILE A 186 6.80 1.72 -11.80
N MET A 187 7.69 1.91 -10.85
CA MET A 187 8.81 2.84 -10.93
C MET A 187 10.11 2.05 -11.07
N THR A 188 10.83 2.25 -12.17
CA THR A 188 12.03 1.49 -12.54
C THR A 188 13.10 2.45 -13.08
N PRO A 189 14.40 2.16 -12.94
CA PRO A 189 15.41 3.04 -13.51
C PRO A 189 15.33 3.10 -15.04
N ARG A 190 15.63 4.27 -15.58
CA ARG A 190 15.98 4.43 -17.00
C ARG A 190 17.20 3.61 -17.34
N SER A 191 17.34 3.30 -18.63
CA SER A 191 18.52 2.61 -19.13
C SER A 191 19.77 3.44 -18.83
N ARG A 192 20.77 2.83 -18.22
CA ARG A 192 22.08 3.45 -17.98
C ARG A 192 22.82 3.76 -19.28
N ALA A 193 22.48 3.07 -20.37
CA ALA A 193 23.01 3.36 -21.70
C ALA A 193 22.40 4.63 -22.32
N THR A 194 21.18 5.00 -21.93
CA THR A 194 20.44 6.15 -22.47
C THR A 194 19.69 6.89 -21.35
N PRO A 195 20.37 7.41 -20.31
CA PRO A 195 19.73 7.92 -19.10
C PRO A 195 18.81 9.12 -19.37
N ASP A 196 19.08 9.89 -20.43
CA ASP A 196 18.27 11.06 -20.82
C ASP A 196 17.00 10.70 -21.59
N ASP A 197 16.89 9.46 -22.08
CA ASP A 197 15.65 8.97 -22.70
C ASP A 197 14.66 8.56 -21.60
N VAL A 198 13.62 9.38 -21.44
CA VAL A 198 12.51 9.18 -20.49
C VAL A 198 11.73 7.89 -20.71
N THR A 199 11.79 7.32 -21.92
CA THR A 199 11.11 6.08 -22.29
C THR A 199 11.99 4.84 -22.13
N SER A 200 13.30 5.04 -22.01
CA SER A 200 14.24 3.94 -21.81
C SER A 200 14.08 3.30 -20.43
N GLN A 201 14.38 2.00 -20.36
CA GLN A 201 14.19 1.21 -19.15
C GLN A 201 15.33 0.20 -19.02
N GLU A 202 15.99 0.17 -17.87
CA GLU A 202 17.12 -0.76 -17.63
C GLU A 202 16.65 -2.22 -17.61
N HIS A 203 15.63 -2.51 -16.80
CA HIS A 203 15.18 -3.86 -16.47
C HIS A 203 14.01 -4.31 -17.37
N ASN A 204 14.11 -4.12 -18.69
CA ASN A 204 12.98 -4.32 -19.59
C ASN A 204 12.39 -5.74 -19.53
N GLY A 205 13.24 -6.77 -19.50
CA GLY A 205 12.81 -8.17 -19.41
C GLY A 205 12.04 -8.45 -18.12
N GLU A 206 12.58 -8.00 -16.99
CA GLU A 206 12.00 -8.22 -15.66
C GLU A 206 10.68 -7.48 -15.48
N ILE A 207 10.58 -6.21 -15.90
CA ILE A 207 9.32 -5.47 -15.81
C ILE A 207 8.26 -6.03 -16.74
N THR A 208 8.65 -6.53 -17.92
CA THR A 208 7.73 -7.24 -18.82
C THR A 208 7.18 -8.49 -18.14
N LEU A 209 8.04 -9.28 -17.51
CA LEU A 209 7.64 -10.48 -16.77
C LEU A 209 6.74 -10.14 -15.57
N LEU A 210 7.12 -9.15 -14.75
CA LEU A 210 6.31 -8.65 -13.65
C LEU A 210 4.93 -8.21 -14.12
N THR A 211 4.85 -7.44 -15.19
CA THR A 211 3.57 -6.98 -15.76
C THR A 211 2.71 -8.15 -16.20
N ALA A 212 3.29 -9.16 -16.85
CA ALA A 212 2.58 -10.36 -17.25
C ALA A 212 2.05 -11.15 -16.04
N VAL A 213 2.88 -11.36 -15.02
CA VAL A 213 2.50 -12.03 -13.77
C VAL A 213 1.36 -11.28 -13.07
N MET A 214 1.46 -9.96 -12.97
CA MET A 214 0.43 -9.14 -12.33
C MET A 214 -0.89 -9.17 -13.11
N ARG A 215 -0.86 -9.17 -14.45
CA ARG A 215 -2.09 -9.30 -15.26
C ARG A 215 -2.78 -10.64 -15.09
N ILE A 216 -2.04 -11.73 -14.84
CA ILE A 216 -2.61 -13.04 -14.54
C ILE A 216 -3.29 -13.03 -13.16
N HIS A 217 -2.64 -12.43 -12.16
CA HIS A 217 -3.13 -12.47 -10.78
C HIS A 217 -4.12 -11.37 -10.43
N VAL A 218 -4.14 -10.28 -11.17
CA VAL A 218 -5.02 -9.13 -10.96
C VAL A 218 -5.53 -8.68 -12.34
N PRO A 219 -6.39 -9.51 -12.97
CA PRO A 219 -6.90 -9.20 -14.30
C PRO A 219 -7.67 -7.88 -14.27
N GLY A 220 -7.46 -7.05 -15.29
CA GLY A 220 -8.09 -5.73 -15.41
C GLY A 220 -7.33 -4.58 -14.73
N ALA A 221 -6.25 -4.84 -14.00
CA ALA A 221 -5.42 -3.77 -13.45
C ALA A 221 -4.81 -2.90 -14.57
N GLN A 222 -5.01 -1.58 -14.47
CA GLN A 222 -4.39 -0.63 -15.39
C GLN A 222 -2.92 -0.42 -15.01
N VAL A 223 -2.02 -0.56 -15.98
CA VAL A 223 -0.56 -0.51 -15.71
C VAL A 223 0.01 0.83 -16.18
N THR A 224 0.73 1.51 -15.29
CA THR A 224 1.47 2.72 -15.61
C THR A 224 2.91 2.59 -15.13
N THR A 225 3.87 2.85 -16.03
CA THR A 225 5.31 2.77 -15.72
C THR A 225 5.94 4.16 -15.69
N TYR A 226 6.86 4.36 -14.75
CA TYR A 226 7.64 5.57 -14.54
C TYR A 226 9.13 5.24 -14.55
N ASN A 227 9.86 5.80 -15.50
CA ASN A 227 11.29 5.58 -15.61
C ASN A 227 12.06 6.73 -14.97
N TYR A 228 12.76 6.44 -13.87
CA TYR A 228 13.45 7.44 -13.08
C TYR A 228 14.94 7.53 -13.39
N TYR A 229 15.54 8.68 -13.08
CA TYR A 229 17.00 8.82 -13.14
C TYR A 229 17.63 8.11 -11.95
N ALA A 230 18.20 6.92 -12.19
CA ALA A 230 18.96 6.21 -11.18
C ALA A 230 20.10 7.09 -10.67
N ARG A 231 20.27 7.17 -9.34
CA ARG A 231 21.43 7.85 -8.77
C ARG A 231 22.65 6.98 -9.00
N THR A 232 23.45 7.31 -10.00
CA THR A 232 24.81 6.79 -10.16
C THR A 232 25.73 7.63 -9.27
N GLU A 233 26.54 6.99 -8.43
CA GLU A 233 27.62 7.67 -7.72
C GLU A 233 28.48 8.43 -8.74
N GLY A 234 28.56 9.75 -8.63
CA GLY A 234 29.44 10.57 -9.47
C GLY A 234 28.82 11.45 -10.56
N TYR A 235 27.49 11.64 -10.61
CA TYR A 235 26.90 12.69 -11.46
C TYR A 235 26.77 14.03 -10.68
N PRO A 236 27.70 14.99 -10.84
CA PRO A 236 27.58 16.30 -10.21
C PRO A 236 26.41 17.10 -10.77
N GLY A 237 25.69 17.84 -9.92
CA GLY A 237 24.67 18.82 -10.33
C GLY A 237 23.20 18.39 -10.19
N LEU A 238 22.91 17.24 -9.58
CA LEU A 238 21.55 16.70 -9.48
C LEU A 238 20.90 16.81 -8.08
N ASP A 239 21.56 17.48 -7.13
CA ASP A 239 21.19 17.52 -5.70
C ASP A 239 19.83 18.20 -5.40
N ASN A 240 19.20 18.85 -6.39
CA ASN A 240 17.93 19.55 -6.24
C ASN A 240 16.69 18.72 -6.56
N TYR A 241 16.84 17.52 -7.11
CA TYR A 241 15.73 16.67 -7.53
C TYR A 241 15.40 15.61 -6.47
N VAL A 242 14.12 15.28 -6.30
CA VAL A 242 13.69 14.16 -5.43
C VAL A 242 13.83 12.84 -6.20
N LYS A 243 15.05 12.50 -6.60
CA LYS A 243 15.31 11.38 -7.49
C LYS A 243 15.09 10.04 -6.80
N GLY A 244 14.44 9.13 -7.49
CA GLY A 244 14.15 7.81 -6.93
C GLY A 244 13.19 7.83 -5.74
N ALA A 245 12.60 8.97 -5.35
CA ALA A 245 11.68 8.96 -4.22
C ALA A 245 10.37 8.28 -4.57
N ALA A 246 9.98 7.31 -3.76
CA ALA A 246 8.72 6.61 -3.86
C ALA A 246 7.99 6.60 -2.51
N THR A 247 6.80 7.21 -2.48
CA THR A 247 5.98 7.33 -1.27
C THR A 247 4.51 7.18 -1.62
N TRP A 248 3.81 6.32 -0.90
CA TRP A 248 2.37 6.23 -0.91
C TRP A 248 1.80 6.72 0.42
N GLU A 249 0.70 7.45 0.36
CA GLU A 249 0.04 8.06 1.50
C GLU A 249 -1.46 7.78 1.46
N TYR A 250 -2.03 7.42 2.60
CA TYR A 250 -3.47 7.38 2.83
C TYR A 250 -3.86 8.49 3.78
N ASP A 251 -4.90 9.23 3.44
CA ASP A 251 -5.51 10.23 4.29
C ASP A 251 -6.99 9.90 4.49
N PRO A 252 -7.43 9.56 5.72
CA PRO A 252 -8.84 9.25 5.98
C PRO A 252 -9.78 10.46 5.86
N ASN A 253 -9.25 11.68 5.75
CA ASN A 253 -10.04 12.90 5.62
C ASN A 253 -9.42 13.86 4.58
N ALA A 254 -9.11 13.32 3.40
CA ALA A 254 -8.37 14.02 2.36
C ALA A 254 -9.05 15.31 1.86
N ASP A 255 -10.39 15.34 1.87
CA ASP A 255 -11.19 16.47 1.40
C ASP A 255 -11.72 17.38 2.53
N GLY A 256 -11.46 17.04 3.79
CA GLY A 256 -11.96 17.76 4.96
C GLY A 256 -13.40 17.44 5.37
N ASN A 257 -14.12 16.58 4.62
CA ASN A 257 -15.50 16.17 4.89
C ASN A 257 -15.64 14.70 5.30
N GLY A 258 -14.54 14.08 5.73
CA GLY A 258 -14.46 12.68 6.14
C GLY A 258 -14.31 11.70 4.98
N ASN A 259 -14.06 12.18 3.74
CA ASN A 259 -13.81 11.29 2.61
C ASN A 259 -12.33 10.97 2.52
N ALA A 260 -12.03 9.68 2.53
CA ALA A 260 -10.67 9.17 2.43
C ALA A 260 -10.17 9.22 0.98
N ASP A 261 -8.87 9.47 0.81
CA ASP A 261 -8.17 9.36 -0.47
C ASP A 261 -6.75 8.84 -0.23
N TRP A 262 -6.09 8.43 -1.29
CA TRP A 262 -4.67 8.13 -1.28
C TRP A 262 -3.91 8.98 -2.28
N ARG A 263 -2.60 9.11 -2.05
CA ARG A 263 -1.67 9.77 -2.95
C ARG A 263 -0.43 8.90 -3.16
N LEU A 264 -0.02 8.75 -4.40
CA LEU A 264 1.26 8.16 -4.77
C LEU A 264 2.18 9.25 -5.29
N TRP A 265 3.42 9.25 -4.81
CA TRP A 265 4.53 10.06 -5.30
C TRP A 265 5.60 9.15 -5.88
N PHE A 266 5.95 9.41 -7.14
CA PHE A 266 7.16 8.92 -7.78
C PHE A 266 7.93 10.13 -8.32
N GLU A 267 9.01 10.49 -7.64
CA GLU A 267 9.72 11.75 -7.83
C GLU A 267 8.77 12.96 -7.80
N GLU A 268 8.74 13.74 -8.88
CA GLU A 268 7.89 14.91 -9.07
C GLU A 268 6.47 14.57 -9.53
N THR A 269 6.23 13.32 -9.92
CA THR A 269 4.90 12.90 -10.36
C THR A 269 4.06 12.44 -9.18
N ASN A 270 2.81 12.89 -9.15
CA ASN A 270 1.82 12.31 -8.25
C ASN A 270 0.58 11.75 -8.96
N ARG A 271 -0.07 10.84 -8.25
CA ARG A 271 -1.39 10.28 -8.55
C ARG A 271 -2.24 10.27 -7.29
N ARG A 272 -3.55 10.39 -7.47
CA ARG A 272 -4.53 10.31 -6.38
C ARG A 272 -5.63 9.31 -6.71
N GLY A 273 -6.21 8.66 -5.71
CA GLY A 273 -7.35 7.75 -5.91
C GLY A 273 -8.52 8.45 -6.59
N SER A 274 -8.88 9.64 -6.10
CA SER A 274 -9.92 10.49 -6.69
C SER A 274 -9.67 10.82 -8.17
N SER A 275 -8.41 11.02 -8.59
CA SER A 275 -8.07 11.35 -9.99
C SER A 275 -8.27 10.18 -10.96
N VAL A 276 -8.34 8.96 -10.44
CA VAL A 276 -8.62 7.74 -11.22
C VAL A 276 -9.99 7.17 -10.86
N ASN A 277 -10.94 7.97 -10.36
CA ASN A 277 -12.28 7.48 -9.98
C ASN A 277 -12.29 6.30 -9.00
N GLN A 278 -11.21 6.12 -8.21
CA GLN A 278 -11.12 5.07 -7.21
C GLN A 278 -11.62 5.62 -5.87
N LYS A 279 -12.75 5.08 -5.40
CA LYS A 279 -13.34 5.45 -4.11
C LYS A 279 -12.81 4.49 -3.04
N VAL A 280 -12.11 5.02 -2.04
CA VAL A 280 -11.61 4.22 -0.92
C VAL A 280 -12.80 3.72 -0.09
N VAL A 281 -12.82 2.41 0.21
CA VAL A 281 -13.85 1.73 1.00
C VAL A 281 -13.25 1.12 2.26
#